data_AF-A0A813YXP9-F1
#
_entry.id   AF-A0A813YXP9-F1
#
_cell.length_a   1.000
_cell.length_b   1.000
_cell.length_c   1.000
_cell.angle_alpha   90.00
_cell.angle_beta   90.00
_cell.angle_gamma   90.00
#
_symmetry.space_group_name_H-M   'P 1'
#
loop_
_entity.id
_entity.type
_entity.pdbx_description
1 polymer ?
#
loop_
_entity_poly.entity_id
_entity_poly.type
_entity_poly.pdbx_seq_one_letter_code
_entity_poly.pdbx_strand_id
1 'polypeptide(L)'
;MASEFRNRPSVTLEDRNKAVTMRQQGKTLETIGRELNRAFSRIKRIIDRYNETNSYKDRPRSGRLRISTQKDDRNLIRLVKKNRTEPSHALANQWKLSNGETASSSLLRRRLLANKLEWKFAVKKPRLSANHVTARKAFCKMVKSWPVSKCRQVLFSDEMNIEV
;
A
#
# COMPACT_ATOMS: atom_id res chain seq x y z
N MET A 1 -44.73 -25.77 -1.33
CA MET A 1 -43.42 -26.46 -1.21
C MET A 1 -42.33 -25.45 -1.52
N ALA A 2 -41.73 -24.85 -0.48
CA ALA A 2 -40.71 -23.82 -0.65
C ALA A 2 -39.46 -24.43 -1.31
N SER A 3 -39.07 -23.85 -2.45
CA SER A 3 -37.78 -24.13 -3.09
C SER A 3 -36.67 -23.65 -2.15
N GLU A 4 -36.15 -24.55 -1.32
CA GLU A 4 -34.93 -24.34 -0.56
C GLU A 4 -33.82 -23.95 -1.55
N PHE A 5 -33.42 -22.68 -1.52
CA PHE A 5 -32.23 -22.23 -2.22
C PHE A 5 -31.05 -23.04 -1.70
N ARG A 6 -30.68 -24.11 -2.42
CA ARG A 6 -29.52 -24.95 -2.12
C ARG A 6 -28.28 -24.05 -2.18
N ASN A 7 -27.91 -23.51 -1.03
CA ASN A 7 -26.70 -22.73 -0.84
C ASN A 7 -25.52 -23.72 -0.93
N ARG A 8 -25.13 -24.06 -2.16
CA ARG A 8 -24.08 -25.05 -2.41
C ARG A 8 -22.76 -24.45 -1.95
N PRO A 9 -22.02 -25.12 -1.04
CA PRO A 9 -20.77 -24.59 -0.51
C PRO A 9 -19.77 -24.32 -1.64
N SER A 10 -18.98 -23.27 -1.46
CA SER A 10 -17.88 -22.90 -2.34
C SER A 10 -16.95 -24.09 -2.55
N VAL A 11 -16.56 -24.34 -3.81
CA VAL A 11 -15.57 -25.38 -4.15
C VAL A 11 -14.24 -25.02 -3.50
N THR A 12 -13.79 -25.89 -2.58
CA THR A 12 -12.54 -25.75 -1.85
C THR A 12 -11.34 -26.12 -2.73
N LEU A 13 -10.13 -25.82 -2.26
CA LEU A 13 -8.90 -26.27 -2.94
C LEU A 13 -8.80 -27.80 -2.93
N GLU A 14 -9.21 -28.44 -1.84
CA GLU A 14 -9.23 -29.91 -1.73
C GLU A 14 -10.16 -30.55 -2.76
N ASP A 15 -11.37 -30.01 -2.95
CA ASP A 15 -12.31 -30.50 -3.95
C ASP A 15 -11.70 -30.49 -5.36
N ARG A 16 -10.88 -29.47 -5.66
CA ARG A 16 -10.20 -29.33 -6.97
C ARG A 16 -9.08 -30.33 -7.11
N ASN A 17 -8.26 -30.49 -6.08
CA ASN A 17 -7.18 -31.48 -6.07
C ASN A 17 -7.75 -32.88 -6.27
N LYS A 18 -8.78 -33.25 -5.49
CA LYS A 18 -9.45 -34.55 -5.61
C LYS A 18 -10.04 -34.75 -7.00
N ALA A 19 -10.71 -33.75 -7.57
CA ALA A 19 -11.28 -33.84 -8.91
C ALA A 19 -10.20 -34.10 -9.98
N VAL A 20 -9.07 -33.41 -9.92
CA VAL A 20 -7.95 -33.58 -10.87
C VAL A 20 -7.25 -34.92 -10.67
N THR A 21 -6.97 -35.33 -9.43
CA THR A 21 -6.38 -36.65 -9.15
C THR A 21 -7.27 -37.79 -9.64
N MET A 22 -8.57 -37.72 -9.39
CA MET A 22 -9.53 -38.71 -9.89
C MET A 22 -9.59 -38.71 -11.43
N ARG A 23 -9.42 -37.55 -12.07
CA ARG A 23 -9.35 -37.45 -13.52
C ARG A 23 -8.07 -38.09 -14.09
N GLN A 24 -6.93 -37.90 -13.42
CA GLN A 24 -5.65 -38.54 -13.77
C GLN A 24 -5.71 -40.06 -13.60
N GLN A 25 -6.50 -40.56 -12.64
CA GLN A 25 -6.80 -41.98 -12.45
C GLN A 25 -7.79 -42.54 -13.51
N GLY A 26 -8.20 -41.74 -14.50
CA GLY A 26 -9.06 -42.19 -15.60
C GLY A 26 -10.57 -42.16 -15.31
N LYS A 27 -11.02 -41.64 -14.15
CA LYS A 27 -12.46 -41.55 -13.86
C LYS A 27 -13.17 -40.58 -14.81
N THR A 28 -14.44 -40.89 -15.11
CA THR A 28 -15.32 -40.00 -15.90
C THR A 28 -15.76 -38.81 -15.06
N LEU A 29 -16.07 -37.68 -15.72
CA LEU A 29 -16.48 -36.44 -15.05
C LEU A 29 -17.78 -36.61 -14.23
N GLU A 30 -18.67 -37.50 -14.66
CA GLU A 30 -19.92 -37.82 -13.97
C GLU A 30 -19.69 -38.56 -12.66
N THR A 31 -18.78 -39.54 -12.65
CA THR A 31 -18.40 -40.29 -11.45
C THR A 31 -17.72 -39.37 -10.44
N ILE A 32 -16.83 -38.50 -10.91
CA ILE A 32 -16.18 -37.48 -10.08
C ILE A 32 -17.22 -36.52 -9.46
N GLY A 33 -18.20 -36.09 -10.26
CA GLY A 33 -19.28 -35.23 -9.78
C GLY A 33 -20.14 -35.89 -8.70
N ARG A 34 -20.45 -37.18 -8.86
CA ARG A 34 -21.18 -37.98 -7.86
C ARG A 34 -20.38 -38.15 -6.56
N GLU A 35 -19.11 -38.54 -6.66
CA GLU A 35 -18.24 -38.74 -5.48
C GLU A 35 -18.01 -37.44 -4.69
N LEU A 36 -17.83 -36.31 -5.39
CA LEU A 36 -17.60 -35.00 -4.76
C LEU A 36 -18.90 -34.24 -4.44
N ASN A 37 -20.07 -34.80 -4.75
CA ASN A 37 -21.37 -34.12 -4.65
C ASN A 37 -21.36 -32.73 -5.33
N ARG A 38 -20.81 -32.66 -6.55
CA ARG A 38 -20.71 -31.46 -7.39
C ARG A 38 -21.35 -31.69 -8.75
N ALA A 39 -21.97 -30.65 -9.29
CA ALA A 39 -22.55 -30.70 -10.63
C ALA A 39 -21.47 -31.00 -11.69
N PHE A 40 -21.82 -31.78 -12.71
CA PHE A 40 -20.95 -32.11 -13.85
C PHE A 40 -20.27 -30.87 -14.45
N SER A 41 -21.02 -29.80 -14.69
CA SER A 41 -20.50 -28.53 -15.24
C SER A 41 -19.45 -27.87 -14.36
N ARG A 42 -19.50 -28.08 -13.04
CA ARG A 42 -18.52 -27.59 -12.08
C ARG A 42 -17.22 -28.39 -12.19
N ILE A 43 -17.31 -29.73 -12.25
CA ILE A 43 -16.15 -30.62 -12.42
C ILE A 43 -15.47 -30.35 -13.76
N LYS A 44 -16.25 -30.26 -14.85
CA LYS A 44 -15.73 -29.90 -16.17
C LYS A 44 -14.92 -28.60 -16.13
N ARG A 45 -15.48 -27.53 -15.54
CA ARG A 45 -14.76 -26.24 -15.36
C ARG A 45 -13.48 -26.35 -14.52
N ILE A 46 -13.42 -27.27 -13.55
CA ILE A 46 -12.21 -27.49 -12.76
C ILE A 46 -11.13 -28.15 -13.62
N ILE A 47 -11.49 -29.21 -14.36
CA ILE A 47 -10.57 -29.95 -15.22
C ILE A 47 -10.09 -29.09 -16.39
N ASP A 48 -10.99 -28.40 -17.08
CA ASP A 48 -10.64 -27.52 -18.20
C ASP A 48 -9.66 -26.42 -17.73
N ARG A 49 -9.94 -25.80 -16.58
CA ARG A 49 -9.04 -24.81 -15.98
C ARG A 49 -7.68 -25.40 -15.65
N TYR A 50 -7.64 -26.61 -15.06
CA TYR A 50 -6.39 -27.28 -14.72
C TYR A 50 -5.58 -27.57 -15.98
N ASN A 51 -6.21 -28.05 -17.05
CA ASN A 51 -5.54 -28.30 -18.32
C ASN A 51 -4.99 -27.01 -18.95
N GLU A 52 -5.68 -25.88 -18.81
CA GLU A 52 -5.23 -24.59 -19.34
C GLU A 52 -4.10 -23.94 -18.52
N THR A 53 -4.10 -24.10 -17.19
CA THR A 53 -3.24 -23.30 -16.28
C THR A 53 -2.29 -24.12 -15.41
N ASN A 54 -2.42 -25.45 -15.43
CA ASN A 54 -1.73 -26.41 -14.57
C ASN A 54 -1.76 -26.02 -13.07
N SER A 55 -2.84 -25.37 -12.63
CA SER A 55 -2.97 -24.79 -11.30
C SER A 55 -4.33 -25.09 -10.68
N TYR A 56 -4.30 -25.43 -9.39
CA TYR A 56 -5.48 -25.69 -8.56
C TYR A 56 -6.07 -24.42 -7.93
N LYS A 57 -5.34 -23.30 -8.02
CA LYS A 57 -5.72 -22.01 -7.43
C LYS A 57 -6.74 -21.29 -8.33
N ASP A 58 -7.55 -20.43 -7.71
CA ASP A 58 -8.40 -19.54 -8.48
C ASP A 58 -7.56 -18.52 -9.25
N ARG A 59 -8.02 -18.16 -10.46
CA ARG A 59 -7.38 -17.10 -11.24
C ARG A 59 -7.49 -15.78 -10.46
N PRO A 60 -6.46 -14.92 -10.51
CA PRO A 60 -6.60 -13.56 -10.02
C PRO A 60 -7.79 -12.91 -10.74
N ARG A 61 -8.72 -12.35 -9.96
CA ARG A 61 -9.84 -11.61 -10.54
C ARG A 61 -9.31 -10.27 -11.05
N SER A 62 -9.77 -9.83 -12.23
CA SER A 62 -9.33 -8.57 -12.85
C SER A 62 -9.59 -7.33 -11.98
N GLY A 63 -10.53 -7.42 -11.03
CA GLY A 63 -10.86 -6.33 -10.13
C GLY A 63 -11.47 -5.12 -10.85
N ARG A 64 -11.73 -4.06 -10.09
CA ARG A 64 -12.19 -2.78 -10.65
C ARG A 64 -11.00 -2.02 -11.24
N LEU A 65 -11.16 -1.52 -12.47
CA LEU A 65 -10.16 -0.65 -13.10
C LEU A 65 -9.90 0.59 -12.23
N ARG A 66 -8.65 1.04 -12.25
CA ARG A 66 -8.21 2.23 -11.51
C ARG A 66 -8.62 3.48 -12.26
N ILE A 67 -9.11 4.48 -11.53
CA ILE A 67 -9.34 5.83 -12.06
C ILE A 67 -8.00 6.48 -12.40
N SER A 68 -7.01 6.40 -11.49
CA SER A 68 -5.70 7.00 -11.74
C SER A 68 -4.78 6.08 -12.55
N THR A 69 -4.05 6.70 -13.48
CA THR A 69 -2.92 6.09 -14.19
C THR A 69 -1.61 6.27 -13.41
N GLN A 70 -0.56 5.55 -13.82
CA GLN A 70 0.77 5.71 -13.23
C GLN A 70 1.39 7.09 -13.48
N LYS A 71 0.99 7.78 -14.56
CA LYS A 71 1.41 9.17 -14.83
C LYS A 71 0.82 10.11 -13.80
N ASP A 72 -0.45 9.90 -13.47
CA ASP A 72 -1.18 10.77 -12.55
C ASP A 72 -0.68 10.60 -11.12
N ASP A 73 -0.46 9.35 -10.69
CA ASP A 73 0.14 9.04 -9.39
C ASP A 73 1.53 9.72 -9.25
N ARG A 74 2.35 9.73 -10.32
CA ARG A 74 3.65 10.44 -10.34
C ARG A 74 3.50 11.96 -10.23
N ASN A 75 2.53 12.54 -10.93
CA ASN A 75 2.26 13.97 -10.89
C ASN A 75 1.79 14.41 -9.50
N LEU A 76 0.91 13.65 -8.87
CA LEU A 76 0.47 13.88 -7.49
C LEU A 76 1.64 13.84 -6.51
N ILE A 77 2.54 12.86 -6.63
CA ILE A 77 3.72 12.78 -5.77
C ILE A 77 4.61 14.02 -5.93
N ARG A 78 4.80 14.49 -7.18
CA ARG A 78 5.58 15.70 -7.45
C ARG A 78 4.94 16.94 -6.81
N LEU A 79 3.62 17.05 -6.93
CA LEU A 79 2.83 18.14 -6.37
C LEU A 79 2.97 18.22 -4.84
N VAL A 80 2.81 17.09 -4.16
CA VAL A 80 2.95 16.99 -2.70
C VAL A 80 4.39 17.23 -2.25
N LYS A 81 5.39 16.77 -3.01
CA LYS A 81 6.79 17.03 -2.66
C LYS A 81 7.16 18.51 -2.75
N LYS A 82 6.53 19.26 -3.66
CA LYS A 82 6.67 20.71 -3.77
C LYS A 82 6.03 21.42 -2.58
N ASN A 83 4.78 21.07 -2.26
CA ASN A 83 4.02 21.68 -1.17
C ASN A 83 3.58 20.63 -0.13
N ARG A 84 4.47 20.31 0.81
CA ARG A 84 4.29 19.19 1.76
C ARG A 84 3.15 19.36 2.76
N THR A 85 2.66 20.58 2.95
CA THR A 85 1.63 20.93 3.94
C THR A 85 0.23 21.02 3.36
N GLU A 86 0.07 20.84 2.05
CA GLU A 86 -1.22 20.98 1.36
C GLU A 86 -2.22 19.90 1.80
N PRO A 87 -3.46 20.27 2.17
CA PRO A 87 -4.48 19.31 2.54
C PRO A 87 -5.02 18.55 1.32
N SER A 88 -5.57 17.35 1.54
CA SER A 88 -6.03 16.48 0.45
C SER A 88 -7.15 17.06 -0.42
N HIS A 89 -7.96 18.00 0.09
CA HIS A 89 -8.99 18.66 -0.72
C HIS A 89 -8.39 19.68 -1.70
N ALA A 90 -7.36 20.42 -1.28
CA ALA A 90 -6.63 21.33 -2.15
C ALA A 90 -5.88 20.54 -3.24
N LEU A 91 -5.28 19.40 -2.88
CA LEU A 91 -4.68 18.47 -3.84
C LEU A 91 -5.70 17.90 -4.84
N ALA A 92 -6.94 17.64 -4.41
CA ALA A 92 -8.02 17.20 -5.31
C ALA A 92 -8.40 18.26 -6.34
N ASN A 93 -8.45 19.53 -5.93
CA ASN A 93 -8.68 20.64 -6.84
C ASN A 93 -7.53 20.78 -7.84
N GLN A 94 -6.28 20.72 -7.38
CA GLN A 94 -5.10 20.78 -8.24
C GLN A 94 -5.03 19.60 -9.22
N TRP A 95 -5.40 18.40 -8.76
CA TRP A 95 -5.54 17.22 -9.62
C TRP A 95 -6.59 17.43 -10.71
N LYS A 96 -7.78 17.93 -10.34
CA LYS A 96 -8.85 18.19 -11.31
C LYS A 96 -8.39 19.14 -12.41
N LEU A 97 -7.66 20.19 -12.05
CA LEU A 97 -7.10 21.16 -12.99
C LEU A 97 -6.06 20.54 -13.93
N SER A 98 -5.23 19.60 -13.46
CA SER A 98 -4.19 18.98 -14.28
C SER A 98 -4.68 17.82 -15.15
N ASN A 99 -5.69 17.09 -14.68
CA ASN A 99 -6.10 15.81 -15.25
C ASN A 99 -7.49 15.82 -15.89
N GLY A 100 -8.29 16.86 -15.65
CA GLY A 100 -9.69 16.94 -16.12
C GLY A 100 -10.66 16.05 -15.36
N GLU A 101 -10.19 15.07 -14.60
CA GLU A 101 -11.01 14.14 -13.82
C GLU A 101 -11.11 14.52 -12.34
N THR A 102 -12.29 14.33 -11.76
CA THR A 102 -12.54 14.51 -10.33
C THR A 102 -12.08 13.29 -9.52
N ALA A 103 -11.00 13.47 -8.76
CA ALA A 103 -10.56 12.50 -7.75
C ALA A 103 -11.12 12.86 -6.37
N SER A 104 -11.54 11.86 -5.59
CA SER A 104 -11.89 12.08 -4.19
C SER A 104 -10.63 12.27 -3.32
N SER A 105 -10.76 13.02 -2.23
CA SER A 105 -9.69 13.17 -1.24
C SER A 105 -9.20 11.82 -0.70
N SER A 106 -10.12 10.88 -0.49
CA SER A 106 -9.83 9.50 -0.09
C SER A 106 -9.00 8.72 -1.11
N LEU A 107 -9.26 8.90 -2.42
CA LEU A 107 -8.46 8.30 -3.47
C LEU A 107 -7.02 8.83 -3.39
N LEU A 108 -6.86 10.15 -3.34
CA LEU A 108 -5.53 10.77 -3.25
C LEU A 108 -4.76 10.30 -2.01
N ARG A 109 -5.41 10.29 -0.84
CA ARG A 109 -4.79 9.79 0.40
C ARG A 109 -4.32 8.34 0.25
N ARG A 110 -5.13 7.46 -0.35
CA ARG A 110 -4.73 6.06 -0.62
C ARG A 110 -3.51 5.99 -1.52
N ARG A 111 -3.43 6.85 -2.55
CA ARG A 111 -2.26 6.93 -3.44
C ARG A 111 -1.01 7.42 -2.73
N LEU A 112 -1.13 8.42 -1.86
CA LEU A 112 -0.01 8.92 -1.08
C LEU A 112 0.51 7.86 -0.11
N LEU A 113 -0.38 7.18 0.62
CA LEU A 113 0.00 6.08 1.53
C LEU A 113 0.63 4.90 0.80
N ALA A 114 0.11 4.51 -0.37
CA ALA A 114 0.72 3.48 -1.21
C ALA A 114 2.16 3.83 -1.64
N ASN A 115 2.50 5.12 -1.67
CA ASN A 115 3.84 5.65 -1.96
C ASN A 115 4.62 6.05 -0.69
N LYS A 116 4.20 5.59 0.50
CA LYS A 116 4.83 5.89 1.80
C LYS A 116 4.91 7.38 2.12
N LEU A 117 3.97 8.17 1.59
CA LEU A 117 3.81 9.59 1.92
C LEU A 117 2.70 9.72 2.96
N GLU A 118 3.13 9.77 4.21
CA GLU A 118 2.26 9.99 5.35
C GLU A 118 2.31 11.45 5.78
N TRP A 119 1.17 11.95 6.25
CA TRP A 119 1.14 13.23 6.92
C TRP A 119 1.78 13.10 8.30
N LYS A 120 2.67 14.03 8.65
CA LYS A 120 3.35 14.09 9.95
C LYS A 120 3.43 15.54 10.40
N PHE A 121 3.37 15.73 11.72
CA PHE A 121 3.60 17.05 12.30
C PHE A 121 5.05 17.47 12.10
N ALA A 122 5.25 18.71 11.65
CA ALA A 122 6.57 19.31 11.61
C ALA A 122 7.02 19.66 13.04
N VAL A 123 8.28 19.36 13.36
CA VAL A 123 8.88 19.74 14.65
C VAL A 123 9.00 21.27 14.70
N LYS A 124 8.51 21.88 15.78
CA LYS A 124 8.71 23.31 16.06
C LYS A 124 10.20 23.56 16.32
N LYS A 125 10.81 24.45 15.53
CA LYS A 125 12.23 24.80 15.67
C LYS A 125 12.38 26.32 15.79
N PRO A 126 13.38 26.82 16.55
CA PRO A 126 13.69 28.24 16.55
C PRO A 126 14.05 28.70 15.14
N ARG A 127 13.61 29.89 14.76
CA ARG A 127 13.96 30.47 13.47
C ARG A 127 15.43 30.88 13.49
N LEU A 128 16.23 30.32 12.59
CA LEU A 128 17.63 30.70 12.43
C LEU A 128 17.76 31.74 11.32
N SER A 129 18.51 32.81 11.57
CA SER A 129 18.96 33.74 10.52
C SER A 129 20.10 33.11 9.73
N ALA A 130 20.42 33.65 8.55
CA ALA A 130 21.57 33.20 7.76
C ALA A 130 22.88 33.29 8.56
N ASN A 131 23.04 34.35 9.35
CA ASN A 131 24.21 34.54 10.22
C ASN A 131 24.29 33.46 11.30
N HIS A 132 23.17 33.13 11.95
CA HIS A 132 23.12 32.03 12.93
C HIS A 132 23.53 30.70 12.30
N VAL A 133 23.06 30.39 11.10
CA VAL A 133 23.40 29.14 10.40
C VAL A 133 24.90 29.06 10.13
N THR A 134 25.49 30.14 9.61
CA THR A 134 26.93 30.20 9.30
C THR A 134 27.78 30.08 10.56
N ALA A 135 27.49 30.87 11.60
CA ALA A 135 28.23 30.85 12.86
C ALA A 135 28.16 29.48 13.55
N ARG A 136 26.95 28.90 13.66
CA ARG A 136 26.76 27.56 14.26
C ARG A 136 27.49 26.48 13.46
N LYS A 137 27.47 26.54 12.13
CA LYS A 137 28.19 25.58 11.28
C LYS A 137 29.70 25.69 11.44
N ALA A 138 30.24 26.91 11.48
CA ALA A 138 31.66 27.14 11.74
C ALA A 138 32.08 26.63 13.12
N PHE A 139 31.28 26.94 14.15
CA PHE A 139 31.49 26.43 15.51
C PHE A 139 31.49 24.90 15.57
N CYS A 140 30.49 24.22 14.98
CA CYS A 140 30.44 22.77 14.97
C CYS A 140 31.63 22.14 14.22
N LYS A 141 32.10 22.75 13.13
CA LYS A 141 33.31 22.29 12.42
C LYS A 141 34.55 22.42 13.29
N MET A 142 34.70 23.55 13.97
CA MET A 142 35.80 23.81 14.90
C MET A 142 35.79 22.81 16.06
N VAL A 143 34.63 22.59 16.72
CA VAL A 143 34.52 21.65 17.84
C VAL A 143 34.73 20.20 17.38
N LYS A 144 34.27 19.84 16.17
CA LYS A 144 34.49 18.49 15.62
C LYS A 144 35.98 18.13 15.47
N SER A 145 36.84 19.12 15.23
CA SER A 145 38.29 18.90 15.12
C SER A 145 39.01 18.91 16.48
N TRP A 146 38.30 19.05 17.59
CA TRP A 146 38.94 19.11 18.91
C TRP A 146 39.39 17.73 19.38
N PRO A 147 40.56 17.64 20.03
CA PRO A 147 40.98 16.41 20.72
C PRO A 147 40.14 16.20 21.98
N VAL A 148 40.00 14.93 22.38
CA VAL A 148 39.20 14.53 23.54
C VAL A 148 39.66 15.22 24.84
N SER A 149 40.95 15.48 24.99
CA SER A 149 41.51 16.21 26.13
C SER A 149 40.92 17.60 26.29
N LYS A 150 40.73 18.34 25.19
CA LYS A 150 40.11 19.67 25.18
C LYS A 150 38.63 19.59 25.51
N CYS A 151 37.92 18.59 25.00
CA CYS A 151 36.50 18.39 25.33
C CYS A 151 36.28 18.13 26.82
N ARG A 152 37.21 17.45 27.51
CA ARG A 152 37.12 17.18 28.96
C ARG A 152 37.27 18.41 29.84
N GLN A 153 37.83 19.50 29.30
CA GLN A 153 38.05 20.74 30.03
C GLN A 153 36.86 21.71 29.95
N VAL A 154 35.87 21.42 29.10
CA VAL A 154 34.73 22.32 28.88
C VAL A 154 33.61 22.00 29.86
N LEU A 155 33.20 23.01 30.62
CA LEU A 155 32.00 22.98 31.45
C LEU A 155 30.89 23.76 30.75
N PHE A 156 29.69 23.17 30.64
CA PHE A 156 28.50 23.84 30.12
C PHE A 156 27.56 24.20 31.27
N SER A 157 27.05 25.42 31.26
CA SER A 157 25.97 25.89 32.13
C SER A 157 24.88 26.53 31.28
N ASP A 158 23.62 26.35 31.67
CA ASP A 158 22.46 26.99 31.06
C ASP A 158 21.46 27.35 32.17
N GLU A 159 20.69 28.40 31.95
CA GLU A 159 19.66 28.85 32.89
C GLU A 159 18.28 28.42 32.39
N MET A 160 17.41 27.99 33.29
CA MET A 160 16.01 27.73 32.97
C MET A 160 15.09 28.44 33.96
N ASN A 161 13.98 28.95 33.44
CA ASN A 161 12.92 29.51 34.27
C ASN A 161 12.15 28.36 34.94
N ILE A 162 11.91 28.49 36.24
CA ILE A 162 11.01 27.63 37.02
C ILE A 162 9.80 28.47 37.38
N GLU A 163 8.63 28.09 36.87
CA GLU A 163 7.36 28.70 37.27
C GLU A 163 6.95 28.12 38.64
N VAL A 164 6.72 29.01 39.62
CA VAL A 164 6.31 28.68 41.00
C VAL A 164 4.83 28.98 41.17
#